data_AF-A0A419EIB0-F1
#
_entry.id   AF-A0A419EIB0-F1
#
_cell.length_a   1.000
_cell.length_b   1.000
_cell.length_c   1.000
_cell.angle_alpha   90.00
_cell.angle_beta   90.00
_cell.angle_gamma   90.00
#
_symmetry.space_group_name_H-M   'P 1'
#
loop_
_entity.id
_entity.type
_entity.pdbx_description
1 polymer ?
#
loop_
_entity_poly.entity_id
_entity_poly.type
_entity_poly.pdbx_seq_one_letter_code
_entity_poly.pdbx_strand_id
1 'polypeptide(L)'
;MQEKKFYGTYFNKDAVLKFSRWAGILAWLVLVVYLLTSTISFLQFLQQFVTGIFYQKGMSIFDLIGYFNPYLLMPLPGVVYFFGLKFVEHASLILLDMEESARRAVRGEK
;
A
#
# COMPACT_ATOMS: atom_id res chain seq x y z
N MET A 1 -22.62 16.96 -42.77
CA MET A 1 -21.42 16.80 -41.92
C MET A 1 -21.88 16.34 -40.55
N GLN A 2 -21.78 15.04 -40.26
CA GLN A 2 -22.22 14.51 -38.96
C GLN A 2 -21.19 14.90 -37.90
N GLU A 3 -21.58 15.76 -36.97
CA GLU A 3 -20.87 15.91 -35.70
C GLU A 3 -20.90 14.55 -34.99
N LYS A 4 -19.78 13.83 -35.03
CA LYS A 4 -19.50 12.81 -34.02
C LYS A 4 -19.36 13.53 -32.68
N LYS A 5 -20.48 13.81 -32.01
CA LYS A 5 -20.51 14.13 -30.58
C LYS A 5 -19.82 12.98 -29.88
N PHE A 6 -18.57 13.20 -29.47
CA PHE A 6 -17.85 12.30 -28.58
C PHE A 6 -18.59 12.34 -27.24
N TYR A 7 -19.56 11.44 -27.07
CA TYR A 7 -20.40 11.31 -25.86
C TYR A 7 -19.66 10.67 -24.68
N GLY A 8 -18.36 10.38 -24.79
CA GLY A 8 -17.61 9.60 -23.82
C GLY A 8 -16.72 10.45 -22.91
N THR A 9 -17.30 11.06 -21.88
CA THR A 9 -16.51 11.45 -20.69
C THR A 9 -16.38 10.19 -19.82
N TYR A 10 -15.55 9.22 -20.22
CA TYR A 10 -15.49 7.93 -19.53
C TYR A 10 -14.86 8.04 -18.13
N PHE A 11 -13.98 9.02 -17.89
CA PHE A 11 -13.48 9.37 -16.56
C PHE A 11 -13.55 10.88 -16.30
N ASN A 12 -14.05 11.25 -15.11
CA ASN A 12 -13.90 12.61 -14.61
C ASN A 12 -12.46 12.80 -14.10
N LYS A 13 -11.65 13.54 -14.86
CA LYS A 13 -10.23 13.81 -14.58
C LYS A 13 -9.99 14.28 -13.14
N ASP A 14 -10.80 15.21 -12.65
CA ASP A 14 -10.64 15.77 -11.31
C ASP A 14 -10.91 14.72 -10.22
N ALA A 15 -11.89 13.84 -10.46
CA ALA A 15 -12.20 12.75 -9.54
C ALA A 15 -11.07 11.71 -9.51
N VAL A 16 -10.52 11.32 -10.67
CA VAL A 16 -9.41 10.36 -10.77
C VAL A 16 -8.13 10.90 -10.12
N LEU A 17 -7.79 12.17 -10.38
CA LEU A 17 -6.62 12.81 -9.77
C LEU A 17 -6.77 12.93 -8.26
N LYS A 18 -7.97 13.30 -7.77
CA LYS A 18 -8.25 13.33 -6.33
C LYS A 18 -8.12 11.93 -5.72
N PHE A 19 -8.71 10.91 -6.35
CA PHE A 19 -8.65 9.53 -5.89
C PHE A 19 -7.21 9.00 -5.85
N SER A 20 -6.43 9.22 -6.91
CA SER A 20 -5.01 8.82 -6.99
C SER A 20 -4.18 9.46 -5.86
N ARG A 21 -4.35 10.77 -5.60
CA ARG A 21 -3.68 11.45 -4.47
C ARG A 21 -4.05 10.83 -3.12
N TRP A 22 -5.33 10.54 -2.89
CA TRP A 22 -5.78 9.90 -1.65
C TRP A 22 -5.24 8.48 -1.52
N ALA A 23 -5.21 7.69 -2.59
CA ALA A 23 -4.61 6.36 -2.59
C ALA A 23 -3.13 6.41 -2.22
N GLY A 24 -2.38 7.39 -2.74
CA GLY A 24 -0.98 7.62 -2.39
C GLY A 24 -0.76 7.99 -0.92
N ILE A 25 -1.60 8.88 -0.37
CA ILE A 25 -1.55 9.27 1.05
C ILE A 25 -1.91 8.07 1.95
N LEU A 26 -2.98 7.35 1.63
CA LEU A 26 -3.42 6.18 2.38
C LEU A 26 -2.40 5.06 2.35
N ALA A 27 -1.69 4.85 1.23
CA ALA A 27 -0.61 3.86 1.15
C ALA A 27 0.45 4.12 2.23
N TRP A 28 0.92 5.36 2.32
CA TRP A 28 1.91 5.75 3.32
C TRP A 28 1.37 5.66 4.75
N LEU A 29 0.12 6.06 4.99
CA LEU A 29 -0.51 5.94 6.30
C LEU A 29 -0.57 4.48 6.76
N VAL A 30 -1.04 3.57 5.89
CA VAL A 30 -1.11 2.14 6.21
C VAL A 30 0.28 1.58 6.50
N LEU A 31 1.28 1.92 5.68
CA LEU A 31 2.65 1.47 5.91
C LEU A 31 3.19 1.93 7.26
N VAL A 32 3.01 3.21 7.60
CA VAL A 32 3.45 3.79 8.88
C VAL A 32 2.76 3.12 10.06
N VAL A 33 1.45 2.88 9.99
CA VAL A 33 0.71 2.19 11.04
C VAL A 33 1.27 0.79 11.28
N TYR A 34 1.43 -0.02 10.23
CA TYR A 34 1.98 -1.36 10.37
C TYR A 34 3.43 -1.37 10.87
N LEU A 35 4.26 -0.43 10.41
CA LEU A 35 5.63 -0.29 10.91
C LEU A 35 5.67 0.09 12.39
N LEU A 36 4.81 1.02 12.83
CA LEU A 36 4.70 1.40 14.23
C LEU A 36 4.22 0.23 15.08
N THR A 37 3.18 -0.49 14.64
CA THR A 37 2.67 -1.68 15.34
C THR A 37 3.75 -2.77 15.45
N SER A 38 4.48 -3.04 14.37
CA SER A 38 5.60 -3.99 14.38
C SER A 38 6.72 -3.54 15.33
N THR A 39 7.06 -2.25 15.33
CA THR A 39 8.10 -1.68 16.20
C THR A 39 7.71 -1.78 17.66
N ILE A 40 6.47 -1.42 18.01
CA ILE A 40 5.97 -1.52 19.39
C ILE A 40 5.97 -2.98 19.85
N SER A 41 5.49 -3.90 19.01
CA SER A 41 5.46 -5.33 19.33
C SER A 41 6.87 -5.89 19.54
N PHE A 42 7.84 -5.44 18.75
CA PHE A 42 9.24 -5.80 18.90
C PHE A 42 9.86 -5.25 20.18
N LEU A 43 9.59 -3.99 20.54
CA LEU A 43 10.04 -3.41 21.81
C LEU A 43 9.43 -4.13 23.01
N GLN A 44 8.15 -4.51 22.93
CA GLN A 44 7.49 -5.29 23.96
C GLN A 44 8.12 -6.68 24.11
N PHE A 45 8.49 -7.33 23.00
CA PHE A 45 9.25 -8.58 23.01
C PHE A 45 10.60 -8.41 23.72
N LEU A 46 11.38 -7.37 23.38
CA LEU A 46 12.65 -7.09 24.05
C LEU A 46 12.47 -6.87 25.56
N GLN A 47 11.43 -6.14 25.95
CA GLN A 47 11.13 -5.92 27.37
C GLN A 47 10.82 -7.24 28.08
N GLN A 48 9.97 -8.10 27.50
CA GLN A 48 9.63 -9.41 28.06
C GLN A 48 10.82 -10.38 28.09
N PHE A 49 11.73 -10.24 27.12
CA PHE A 49 12.98 -10.99 27.08
C PHE A 49 13.91 -10.57 28.21
N VAL A 50 14.12 -9.26 28.41
CA VAL A 50 14.99 -8.74 29.50
C VAL A 50 14.41 -9.02 30.89
N THR A 51 13.08 -8.96 31.06
CA THR A 51 12.44 -9.22 32.36
C THR A 51 12.41 -10.69 32.75
N GLY A 52 12.89 -11.61 31.91
CA GLY A 52 12.96 -13.02 32.24
C GLY A 52 11.65 -13.78 32.07
N ILE A 53 10.57 -13.14 31.59
CA ILE A 53 9.23 -13.75 31.45
C ILE A 53 9.29 -14.94 30.48
N PHE A 54 10.13 -14.86 29.45
CA PHE A 54 10.38 -15.94 28.50
C PHE A 54 11.43 -16.96 28.97
N TYR A 55 11.86 -16.93 30.23
CA TYR A 55 12.84 -17.87 30.77
C TYR A 55 12.17 -18.76 31.82
N GLN A 56 11.18 -19.55 31.40
CA GLN A 56 10.65 -20.63 32.23
C GLN A 56 11.62 -21.81 32.26
N LYS A 57 11.78 -22.43 33.44
CA LYS A 57 12.58 -23.66 33.62
C LYS A 57 12.06 -24.75 32.68
N GLY A 58 12.89 -25.20 31.74
CA GLY A 58 12.59 -26.29 30.81
C GLY A 58 12.49 -25.90 29.34
N MET A 59 12.50 -24.60 29.00
CA MET A 59 12.52 -24.17 27.59
C MET A 59 13.92 -24.24 26.98
N SER A 60 13.97 -24.76 25.77
CA SER A 60 15.15 -24.78 24.93
C SER A 60 15.39 -23.41 24.29
N ILE A 61 16.65 -23.12 23.94
CA ILE A 61 17.00 -21.94 23.12
C ILE A 61 16.23 -21.96 21.79
N PHE A 62 15.92 -23.16 21.27
CA PHE A 62 15.11 -23.33 20.07
C PHE A 62 13.65 -22.89 20.26
N ASP A 63 13.07 -23.06 21.46
CA ASP A 63 11.70 -22.59 21.76
C ASP A 63 11.67 -21.06 21.79
N LEU A 64 12.72 -20.45 22.34
CA LEU A 64 12.94 -19.00 22.36
C LEU A 64 13.02 -18.38 20.96
N ILE A 65 13.70 -19.05 20.02
CA ILE A 65 13.77 -18.61 18.60
C ILE A 65 12.40 -18.76 17.92
N GLY A 66 11.62 -19.77 18.28
CA GLY A 66 10.25 -19.96 17.81
C GLY A 66 9.34 -18.77 18.12
N TYR A 67 9.51 -18.14 19.29
CA TYR A 67 8.78 -16.93 19.68
C TYR A 67 9.19 -15.67 18.91
N PHE A 68 10.40 -15.65 18.34
CA PHE A 68 10.90 -14.50 17.58
C PHE A 68 10.31 -14.42 16.16
N ASN A 69 10.11 -15.59 15.54
CA ASN A 69 9.60 -15.72 14.17
C ASN A 69 8.32 -14.92 13.84
N PRO A 70 7.27 -14.85 14.69
CA PRO A 70 6.06 -14.08 14.38
C PRO A 70 6.29 -12.57 14.20
N TYR A 71 7.32 -11.97 14.79
CA TYR A 71 7.55 -10.53 14.73
C TYR A 71 8.13 -10.05 13.39
N LEU A 72 8.90 -10.89 12.69
CA LEU A 72 9.44 -10.56 11.36
C LEU A 72 8.38 -10.59 10.26
N LEU A 73 7.30 -11.35 10.46
CA LEU A 73 6.20 -11.47 9.51
C LEU A 73 5.12 -10.39 9.71
N MET A 74 5.12 -9.72 10.87
CA MET A 74 4.17 -8.65 11.21
C MET A 74 4.13 -7.45 10.23
N PRO A 75 5.24 -6.97 9.65
CA PRO A 75 5.19 -5.86 8.70
C PRO A 75 4.78 -6.27 7.28
N LEU A 76 4.82 -7.56 6.94
CA LEU A 76 4.52 -8.05 5.57
C LEU A 76 3.15 -7.59 5.06
N PRO A 77 2.03 -7.72 5.81
CA PRO A 77 0.74 -7.21 5.37
C PRO A 77 0.77 -5.70 5.06
N GLY A 78 1.47 -4.90 5.87
CA GLY A 78 1.63 -3.47 5.64
C GLY A 78 2.36 -3.15 4.34
N VAL A 79 3.40 -3.92 4.02
CA VAL A 79 4.13 -3.81 2.74
C VAL A 79 3.24 -4.19 1.57
N VAL A 80 2.48 -5.29 1.68
CA VAL A 80 1.54 -5.72 0.63
C VAL A 80 0.47 -4.66 0.37
N TYR A 81 -0.13 -4.09 1.42
CA TYR A 81 -1.12 -3.02 1.27
C TYR A 81 -0.53 -1.74 0.68
N PHE A 82 0.70 -1.39 1.08
CA PHE A 82 1.40 -0.25 0.49
C PHE A 82 1.58 -0.41 -1.02
N PHE A 83 2.13 -1.54 -1.46
CA PHE A 83 2.32 -1.80 -2.89
C PHE A 83 0.98 -1.91 -3.64
N GLY A 84 -0.05 -2.50 -3.04
CA GLY A 84 -1.38 -2.55 -3.63
C GLY A 84 -1.98 -1.16 -3.85
N LEU A 85 -1.91 -0.28 -2.86
CA LEU A 85 -2.42 1.09 -2.97
C LEU A 85 -1.58 1.95 -3.91
N LYS A 86 -0.24 1.77 -3.91
CA LYS A 86 0.65 2.42 -4.88
C LYS A 86 0.39 1.96 -6.31
N PHE A 87 0.09 0.68 -6.51
CA PHE A 87 -0.32 0.17 -7.80
C PHE A 87 -1.61 0.84 -8.28
N VAL A 88 -2.62 0.95 -7.41
CA VAL A 88 -3.89 1.64 -7.73
C VAL A 88 -3.68 3.12 -8.07
N GLU A 89 -2.84 3.83 -7.31
CA GLU A 89 -2.46 5.23 -7.58
C GLU A 89 -1.90 5.39 -8.99
N HIS A 90 -0.93 4.55 -9.38
CA HIS A 90 -0.25 4.65 -10.67
C HIS A 90 -1.10 4.13 -11.82
N ALA A 91 -1.82 3.02 -11.63
CA ALA A 91 -2.72 2.48 -12.64
C ALA A 91 -3.81 3.50 -13.03
N SER A 92 -4.36 4.22 -12.05
CA SER A 92 -5.36 5.26 -12.30
C SER A 92 -4.81 6.41 -13.14
N LEU A 93 -3.55 6.81 -12.90
CA LEU A 93 -2.89 7.89 -13.67
C LEU A 93 -2.55 7.44 -15.09
N ILE A 94 -2.06 6.22 -15.27
CA ILE A 94 -1.77 5.66 -16.59
C ILE A 94 -3.03 5.62 -17.45
N LEU A 95 -4.16 5.17 -16.89
CA LEU A 95 -5.44 5.14 -17.62
C LEU A 95 -5.88 6.54 -18.06
N LEU A 96 -5.68 7.55 -17.20
CA LEU A 96 -5.98 8.94 -17.52
C LEU A 96 -5.09 9.47 -18.66
N ASP A 97 -3.80 9.17 -18.62
CA ASP A 97 -2.85 9.58 -19.68
C ASP A 97 -3.15 8.89 -21.02
N MET A 98 -3.55 7.61 -20.99
CA MET A 98 -3.98 6.88 -22.17
C MET A 98 -5.25 7.49 -22.80
N GLU A 99 -6.23 7.87 -21.98
CA GLU A 99 -7.45 8.53 -22.45
C GLU A 99 -7.14 9.89 -23.09
N GLU A 100 -6.28 10.69 -22.47
CA GLU A 100 -5.84 11.97 -23.02
C GLU A 100 -5.11 11.79 -24.35
N SER A 101 -4.24 10.79 -24.45
CA SER A 101 -3.47 10.49 -25.67
C SER A 101 -4.39 10.04 -26.81
N ALA A 102 -5.36 9.17 -26.52
CA ALA A 102 -6.37 8.74 -27.48
C ALA A 102 -7.22 9.93 -28.00
N ARG A 103 -7.59 10.88 -27.12
CA ARG A 103 -8.31 12.09 -27.53
C ARG A 103 -7.49 13.01 -28.43
N ARG A 104 -6.20 13.16 -28.16
CA ARG A 104 -5.30 13.99 -28.98
C ARG A 104 -5.09 13.38 -30.37
N ALA A 105 -4.89 12.07 -30.46
CA ALA A 105 -4.75 11.35 -31.73
C ALA A 105 -5.98 11.58 -32.64
N VAL A 106 -7.19 11.43 -32.11
CA VAL A 106 -8.43 11.64 -32.87
C VAL A 106 -8.66 13.11 -33.29
N ARG A 107 -8.13 14.08 -32.53
CA ARG A 107 -8.21 15.50 -32.88
C ARG A 107 -7.12 15.95 -33.87
N GLY A 108 -5.95 15.31 -33.85
CA GLY A 108 -4.82 15.61 -34.75
C GLY A 108 -4.94 14.97 -36.14
N GLU A 109 -5.83 14.00 -36.32
CA GLU A 109 -6.17 13.41 -37.63
C GLU A 109 -7.18 14.24 -38.47
N LYS A 110 -7.46 15.49 -38.08
CA LYS A 110 -8.18 16.47 -38.91
C LYS A 110 -7.24 17.58 -39.35
#